data_AF-A0A5C1A823-F1
#
_entry.id   AF-A0A5C1A823-F1
#
_cell.length_a   1.000
_cell.length_b   1.000
_cell.length_c   1.000
_cell.angle_alpha   90.00
_cell.angle_beta   90.00
_cell.angle_gamma   90.00
#
_symmetry.space_group_name_H-M   'P 1'
#
loop_
_entity.id
_entity.type
_entity.pdbx_description
1 polymer ?
#
loop_
_entity_poly.entity_id
_entity_poly.type
_entity_poly.pdbx_seq_one_letter_code
_entity_poly.pdbx_strand_id
1 'polypeptide(L)'
;MTTTEEIAPAPITDNDPPPPIAAASEPAIDAPTIGTPDTASPTESGDQDAHAADEGEWEEVEVVESIDLTVPGGEQTTMKVARLRRKKRPVRTDAVELRLQGRRDVCKRIADIAPHMLKQTKLRLLTSYLDAKKLPIGKEDEDLTKFILAEASKLADRNRVLDAINTPGTGTNDLKAVIFAVLLQEETHSTPEYRLYEKVAEFEKLLVKRAKALDLADLKKADPDWWHCLDTYQVVLDAAWGNDGTISPDEARLLGVLRAHFGISMEDHWTIGALLKRFPKAKCVLHSPDEINEARKELQRLGLLWNYKNDDDQNIDVIPAEIAAVIRREYAGQELQTVNFRRLASHDAILASELRAVNHRAGGERAGNKAELIERVVASGAKPSELLNALDKEKLSAMCGGFGLKTSGAKAELISRLIEFYDDLTFEARETKDPREVWYANYELLAGRAYAELRAKKVITKDLDIEHQFEDATAFLFDVRLRVPCDMTRKDNKADGRLALEGGQTLLLDCKSAEGPVNLQDYLDGQFDGYLRKEQAAGKNPIGFLVIAPAFTPQSINLAYKYKARTNWDIALITAEGLRYLADRWAAAEPEKAFPVRLLNCTAVIDKDRAEVLLSLA
;
A
#
# COMPACT_ATOMS: atom_id res chain seq x y z
N MET A 1 39.83 54.17 46.39
CA MET A 1 41.20 54.08 46.95
C MET A 1 41.38 52.61 47.30
N THR A 2 42.15 51.74 46.64
CA THR A 2 43.32 51.78 45.72
C THR A 2 43.40 50.33 45.18
N THR A 3 43.32 50.02 43.87
CA THR A 3 44.46 49.75 42.93
C THR A 3 45.60 48.94 43.58
N THR A 4 46.18 47.85 43.07
CA THR A 4 46.41 47.19 41.75
C THR A 4 47.04 45.81 42.10
N GLU A 5 47.05 44.69 41.36
CA GLU A 5 47.83 44.28 40.16
C GLU A 5 47.76 42.71 40.19
N GLU A 6 47.22 42.00 39.20
CA GLU A 6 47.86 41.47 37.98
C GLU A 6 49.06 40.52 38.21
N ILE A 7 48.86 39.20 38.03
CA ILE A 7 49.91 38.24 37.60
C ILE A 7 49.26 37.16 36.72
N ALA A 8 49.67 37.12 35.45
CA ALA A 8 49.56 35.98 34.55
C ALA A 8 50.86 35.16 34.56
N PRO A 9 50.81 33.87 34.17
CA PRO A 9 51.71 33.43 33.12
C PRO A 9 51.03 32.57 32.03
N ALA A 10 51.70 32.54 30.88
CA ALA A 10 51.22 32.13 29.56
C ALA A 10 51.51 30.62 29.23
N PRO A 11 51.63 30.21 27.95
CA PRO A 11 50.68 29.36 27.24
C PRO A 11 51.20 27.93 27.02
N ILE A 12 50.31 26.97 26.74
CA ILE A 12 50.69 25.65 26.23
C ILE A 12 50.02 25.44 24.88
N THR A 13 50.83 25.56 23.84
CA THR A 13 50.59 25.05 22.48
C THR A 13 51.23 23.67 22.39
N ASP A 14 50.49 22.65 21.96
CA ASP A 14 51.00 21.50 21.19
C ASP A 14 49.80 20.62 20.80
N ASN A 15 49.49 20.56 19.51
CA ASN A 15 48.62 19.57 18.90
C ASN A 15 49.05 19.39 17.44
N ASP A 16 50.03 18.51 17.24
CA ASP A 16 50.28 17.86 15.95
C ASP A 16 49.74 16.41 16.00
N PRO A 17 49.23 15.89 14.87
CA PRO A 17 48.44 14.66 14.81
C PRO A 17 49.30 13.38 14.77
N PRO A 18 48.78 12.22 15.21
CA PRO A 18 49.48 10.96 15.06
C PRO A 18 49.41 10.41 13.60
N PRO A 19 50.43 9.64 13.17
CA PRO A 19 50.65 9.18 11.79
C PRO A 19 49.83 7.93 11.40
N PRO A 20 49.79 7.56 10.11
CA PRO A 20 49.01 6.43 9.60
C PRO A 20 49.75 5.11 9.81
N ILE A 21 49.02 4.04 10.14
CA ILE A 21 49.56 2.68 10.17
C ILE A 21 49.08 1.94 8.92
N ALA A 22 50.04 1.59 8.07
CA ALA A 22 49.88 0.73 6.90
C ALA A 22 50.47 -0.67 7.17
N ALA A 23 49.74 -1.68 6.69
CA ALA A 23 50.14 -2.94 6.05
C ALA A 23 51.36 -3.76 6.55
N ALA A 24 51.08 -5.03 6.88
CA ALA A 24 51.78 -6.28 6.54
C ALA A 24 51.22 -7.37 7.50
N SER A 25 51.01 -8.65 7.20
CA SER A 25 51.34 -9.54 6.08
C SER A 25 50.65 -10.89 6.38
N GLU A 26 50.38 -11.68 5.33
CA GLU A 26 49.86 -13.05 5.37
C GLU A 26 50.73 -14.04 6.17
N PRO A 27 50.24 -15.27 6.41
CA PRO A 27 50.76 -16.33 5.55
C PRO A 27 49.68 -17.27 4.97
N ALA A 28 50.10 -17.85 3.84
CA ALA A 28 49.41 -18.73 2.90
C ALA A 28 49.28 -20.19 3.37
N ILE A 29 48.95 -21.06 2.38
CA ILE A 29 48.91 -22.55 2.32
C ILE A 29 47.46 -23.06 2.45
N ASP A 30 46.82 -23.78 1.51
CA ASP A 30 47.18 -24.35 0.21
C ASP A 30 45.87 -24.62 -0.56
N ALA A 31 45.90 -24.45 -1.89
CA ALA A 31 44.95 -25.11 -2.79
C ALA A 31 45.48 -26.51 -3.16
N PRO A 32 44.62 -27.41 -3.65
CA PRO A 32 44.86 -27.79 -5.03
C PRO A 32 43.57 -27.87 -5.86
N THR A 33 43.63 -27.18 -6.99
CA THR A 33 42.88 -27.45 -8.21
C THR A 33 43.32 -28.79 -8.81
N ILE A 34 42.42 -29.52 -9.49
CA ILE A 34 42.58 -30.15 -10.81
C ILE A 34 41.48 -31.20 -11.02
N GLY A 35 40.79 -31.14 -12.16
CA GLY A 35 40.35 -32.35 -12.87
C GLY A 35 38.88 -32.45 -13.25
N THR A 36 38.51 -31.87 -14.40
CA THR A 36 37.65 -32.55 -15.39
C THR A 36 38.58 -33.07 -16.49
N PRO A 37 38.38 -34.29 -17.06
CA PRO A 37 37.39 -34.44 -18.13
C PRO A 37 36.75 -35.83 -18.34
N ASP A 38 35.67 -35.80 -19.11
CA ASP A 38 35.25 -36.72 -20.20
C ASP A 38 34.69 -38.15 -20.00
N THR A 39 33.50 -38.28 -20.61
CA THR A 39 32.99 -39.37 -21.48
C THR A 39 32.74 -40.77 -20.92
N ALA A 40 31.47 -41.21 -20.97
CA ALA A 40 31.03 -42.32 -21.82
C ALA A 40 29.52 -42.60 -21.67
N SER A 41 28.78 -42.54 -22.77
CA SER A 41 27.53 -43.30 -22.98
C SER A 41 27.89 -44.76 -23.32
N PRO A 42 27.03 -45.75 -23.02
CA PRO A 42 26.18 -46.30 -24.09
C PRO A 42 24.78 -46.82 -23.67
N THR A 43 23.80 -46.49 -24.53
CA THR A 43 22.64 -47.25 -25.06
C THR A 43 21.93 -48.41 -24.32
N GLU A 44 20.60 -48.23 -24.26
CA GLU A 44 19.47 -49.13 -24.66
C GLU A 44 18.95 -50.27 -23.76
N SER A 45 17.72 -50.07 -23.27
CA SER A 45 16.49 -50.91 -23.31
C SER A 45 15.57 -50.37 -22.20
N GLY A 46 14.26 -50.11 -22.32
CA GLY A 46 13.16 -50.73 -23.03
C GLY A 46 11.99 -50.80 -22.01
N ASP A 47 10.79 -50.39 -22.42
CA ASP A 47 9.46 -50.54 -21.77
C ASP A 47 8.93 -49.51 -20.74
N GLN A 48 8.03 -48.66 -21.26
CA GLN A 48 6.60 -48.48 -20.89
C GLN A 48 6.18 -48.68 -19.42
N ASP A 49 5.66 -47.63 -18.74
CA ASP A 49 4.20 -47.40 -18.62
C ASP A 49 3.84 -46.15 -17.79
N ALA A 50 2.62 -45.68 -18.02
CA ALA A 50 2.04 -44.41 -17.62
C ALA A 50 1.72 -44.25 -16.11
N HIS A 51 1.84 -43.01 -15.59
CA HIS A 51 0.91 -42.30 -14.69
C HIS A 51 1.61 -41.06 -14.09
N ALA A 52 1.44 -39.89 -14.71
CA ALA A 52 1.82 -38.62 -14.08
C ALA A 52 0.57 -38.02 -13.41
N ALA A 53 0.43 -38.28 -12.11
CA ALA A 53 -0.49 -37.56 -11.25
C ALA A 53 0.17 -36.24 -10.83
N ASP A 54 -0.58 -35.16 -11.02
CA ASP A 54 -0.34 -33.79 -10.60
C ASP A 54 0.07 -33.71 -9.11
N GLU A 55 1.36 -33.49 -8.85
CA GLU A 55 1.90 -33.29 -7.50
C GLU A 55 1.68 -31.84 -7.05
N GLY A 56 0.50 -31.55 -6.50
CA GLY A 56 0.32 -30.35 -5.68
C GLY A 56 1.17 -30.42 -4.42
N GLU A 57 1.95 -29.37 -4.12
CA GLU A 57 2.77 -29.26 -2.91
C GLU A 57 1.92 -29.43 -1.63
N TRP A 58 2.21 -30.50 -0.88
CA TRP A 58 1.67 -30.74 0.46
C TRP A 58 2.69 -30.31 1.51
N GLU A 59 2.26 -29.56 2.51
CA GLU A 59 3.09 -29.29 3.70
C GLU A 59 2.68 -30.28 4.80
N GLU A 60 3.63 -31.11 5.26
CA GLU A 60 3.43 -32.01 6.39
C GLU A 60 3.65 -31.22 7.69
N VAL A 61 2.60 -31.12 8.53
CA VAL A 61 2.72 -30.55 9.88
C VAL A 61 2.63 -31.68 10.89
N GLU A 62 3.69 -31.90 11.67
CA GLU A 62 3.68 -32.83 12.79
C GLU A 62 3.00 -32.18 14.01
N VAL A 63 1.92 -32.78 14.48
CA VAL A 63 1.27 -32.41 15.75
C VAL A 63 1.67 -33.46 16.79
N VAL A 64 2.40 -33.02 17.82
CA VAL A 64 2.72 -33.86 18.99
C VAL A 64 1.62 -33.65 20.03
N GLU A 65 0.74 -34.63 20.19
CA GLU A 65 -0.17 -34.68 21.35
C GLU A 65 0.58 -35.23 22.56
N SER A 66 0.87 -34.35 23.52
CA SER A 66 1.34 -34.74 24.84
C SER A 66 0.17 -35.28 25.67
N ILE A 67 0.10 -36.59 25.87
CA ILE A 67 -0.77 -37.20 26.90
C ILE A 67 0.07 -37.37 28.17
N ASP A 68 -0.34 -36.69 29.25
CA ASP A 68 0.30 -36.76 30.56
C ASP A 68 -0.29 -37.93 31.36
N LEU A 69 0.44 -39.05 31.47
CA LEU A 69 0.09 -40.16 32.36
C LEU A 69 1.34 -40.68 33.08
N THR A 70 1.35 -40.45 34.39
CA THR A 70 2.35 -40.94 35.34
C THR A 70 2.00 -42.36 35.79
N VAL A 71 2.76 -43.36 35.34
CA VAL A 71 2.85 -44.69 35.99
C VAL A 71 4.29 -45.21 35.91
N PRO A 72 4.88 -45.71 37.01
CA PRO A 72 6.21 -46.31 37.00
C PRO A 72 6.10 -47.82 36.75
N GLY A 73 6.51 -48.26 35.56
CA GLY A 73 6.61 -49.69 35.23
C GLY A 73 6.90 -49.85 33.75
N GLY A 74 8.12 -50.26 33.42
CA GLY A 74 8.66 -50.21 32.07
C GLY A 74 7.90 -51.06 31.05
N GLU A 75 7.41 -50.40 30.00
CA GLU A 75 7.29 -50.91 28.64
C GLU A 75 7.26 -49.70 27.68
N GLN A 76 8.08 -49.72 26.63
CA GLN A 76 8.17 -48.65 25.63
C GLN A 76 6.90 -48.64 24.77
N THR A 77 5.95 -47.76 25.07
CA THR A 77 4.86 -47.44 24.14
C THR A 77 5.33 -46.44 23.08
N THR A 78 5.35 -46.88 21.82
CA THR A 78 5.60 -46.06 20.64
C THR A 78 4.48 -45.04 20.45
N MET A 79 4.81 -43.74 20.51
CA MET A 79 3.89 -42.65 20.19
C MET A 79 3.49 -42.71 18.71
N LYS A 80 2.18 -42.87 18.44
CA LYS A 80 1.63 -42.78 17.08
C LYS A 80 1.43 -41.31 16.71
N VAL A 81 2.29 -40.77 15.85
CA VAL A 81 2.14 -39.45 15.23
C VAL A 81 1.04 -39.54 14.16
N ALA A 82 -0.08 -38.85 14.37
CA ALA A 82 -1.14 -38.75 13.38
C ALA A 82 -0.83 -37.61 12.40
N ARG A 83 -0.48 -37.94 11.15
CA ARG A 83 -0.23 -36.96 10.08
C ARG A 83 -1.54 -36.47 9.48
N LEU A 84 -1.87 -35.19 9.66
CA LEU A 84 -3.05 -34.57 9.07
C LEU A 84 -2.65 -33.76 7.82
N ARG A 85 -3.06 -34.21 6.64
CA ARG A 85 -2.86 -33.47 5.38
C ARG A 85 -3.91 -32.37 5.23
N ARG A 86 -3.50 -31.10 5.22
CA ARG A 86 -4.37 -29.96 4.89
C ARG A 86 -4.07 -29.44 3.49
N LYS A 87 -5.10 -29.32 2.66
CA LYS A 87 -5.02 -28.76 1.31
C LYS A 87 -4.84 -27.24 1.40
N LYS A 88 -3.77 -26.69 0.80
CA LYS A 88 -3.50 -25.25 0.69
C LYS A 88 -4.69 -24.60 -0.03
N ARG A 89 -5.38 -23.65 0.62
CA ARG A 89 -6.44 -22.89 -0.05
C ARG A 89 -5.77 -21.98 -1.10
N PRO A 90 -6.26 -21.93 -2.35
CA PRO A 90 -5.71 -21.03 -3.35
C PRO A 90 -5.88 -19.58 -2.88
N VAL A 91 -4.82 -18.80 -3.09
CA VAL A 91 -4.74 -17.38 -2.73
C VAL A 91 -5.81 -16.62 -3.50
N ARG A 92 -6.71 -15.93 -2.79
CA ARG A 92 -7.65 -15.00 -3.40
C ARG A 92 -6.91 -13.71 -3.76
N THR A 93 -6.44 -13.61 -5.00
CA THR A 93 -5.78 -12.43 -5.58
C THR A 93 -6.74 -11.24 -5.81
N ASP A 94 -8.02 -11.38 -5.48
CA ASP A 94 -9.05 -10.34 -5.68
C ASP A 94 -9.32 -9.50 -4.42
N ALA A 95 -8.43 -9.48 -3.42
CA ALA A 95 -8.63 -8.71 -2.20
C ALA A 95 -8.85 -7.22 -2.54
N VAL A 96 -9.96 -6.63 -2.08
CA VAL A 96 -10.31 -5.22 -2.30
C VAL A 96 -9.15 -4.29 -1.91
N GLU A 97 -8.39 -4.66 -0.88
CA GLU A 97 -7.23 -3.92 -0.40
C GLU A 97 -6.07 -3.85 -1.41
N LEU A 98 -5.85 -4.89 -2.23
CA LEU A 98 -4.83 -4.86 -3.28
C LEU A 98 -5.10 -3.78 -4.34
N ARG A 99 -6.37 -3.45 -4.59
CA ARG A 99 -6.76 -2.40 -5.54
C ARG A 99 -6.49 -0.99 -5.02
N LEU A 100 -6.25 -0.85 -3.72
CA LEU A 100 -5.99 0.43 -3.06
C LEU A 100 -4.49 0.72 -2.94
N GLN A 101 -3.59 -0.13 -3.43
CA GLN A 101 -2.15 0.12 -3.35
C GLN A 101 -1.68 1.26 -4.25
N GLY A 102 -0.49 1.77 -3.97
CA GLY A 102 0.19 2.81 -4.77
C GLY A 102 0.02 4.22 -4.23
N ARG A 103 -0.36 4.41 -2.96
CA ARG A 103 -0.40 5.73 -2.32
C ARG A 103 0.96 6.42 -2.38
N ARG A 104 2.05 5.68 -2.16
CA ARG A 104 3.42 6.24 -2.19
C ARG A 104 3.79 6.83 -3.55
N ASP A 105 3.26 6.27 -4.63
CA ASP A 105 3.50 6.76 -5.99
C ASP A 105 2.74 8.07 -6.27
N VAL A 106 1.69 8.38 -5.50
CA VAL A 106 0.91 9.62 -5.62
C VAL A 106 1.49 10.75 -4.75
N CYS A 107 2.21 10.42 -3.67
CA CYS A 107 2.89 11.38 -2.81
C CYS A 107 3.95 12.17 -3.60
N LYS A 108 3.78 13.48 -3.67
CA LYS A 108 4.69 14.36 -4.43
C LYS A 108 6.06 14.43 -3.77
N ARG A 109 7.10 14.24 -4.58
CA ARG A 109 8.51 14.32 -4.19
C ARG A 109 9.05 15.72 -4.43
N ILE A 110 10.20 16.04 -3.86
CA ILE A 110 10.89 17.31 -4.12
C ILE A 110 11.01 17.60 -5.63
N ALA A 111 11.33 16.56 -6.41
CA ALA A 111 11.49 16.67 -7.86
C ALA A 111 10.20 17.05 -8.58
N ASP A 112 9.05 16.58 -8.10
CA ASP A 112 7.74 16.85 -8.68
C ASP A 112 7.23 18.24 -8.28
N ILE A 113 7.62 18.73 -7.10
CA ILE A 113 7.10 19.98 -6.54
C ILE A 113 7.90 21.19 -7.06
N ALA A 114 9.24 21.08 -7.08
CA ALA A 114 10.14 22.21 -7.34
C ALA A 114 9.84 22.98 -8.64
N PRO A 115 9.50 22.35 -9.79
CA PRO A 115 9.19 23.07 -11.02
C PRO A 115 7.95 23.97 -10.91
N HIS A 116 6.98 23.58 -10.11
CA HIS A 116 5.67 24.24 -9.99
C HIS A 116 5.60 25.24 -8.82
N MET A 117 6.70 25.44 -8.11
CA MET A 117 6.76 26.43 -7.02
C MET A 117 6.85 27.86 -7.57
N LEU A 118 6.24 28.80 -6.86
CA LEU A 118 6.44 30.22 -7.12
C LEU A 118 7.88 30.65 -6.79
N LYS A 119 8.44 31.58 -7.57
CA LYS A 119 9.79 32.14 -7.35
C LYS A 119 9.99 32.62 -5.91
N GLN A 120 8.99 33.29 -5.32
CA GLN A 120 9.06 33.77 -3.95
C GLN A 120 9.17 32.62 -2.92
N THR A 121 8.49 31.51 -3.15
CA THR A 121 8.55 30.32 -2.29
C THR A 121 9.91 29.64 -2.39
N LYS A 122 10.45 29.51 -3.62
CA LYS A 122 11.81 29.00 -3.85
C LYS A 122 12.86 29.85 -3.12
N LEU A 123 12.77 31.17 -3.23
CA LEU A 123 13.68 32.09 -2.53
C LEU A 123 13.52 31.98 -1.01
N ARG A 124 12.30 31.83 -0.49
CA ARG A 124 12.06 31.68 0.95
C ARG A 124 12.69 30.41 1.51
N LEU A 125 12.65 29.31 0.75
CA LEU A 125 13.28 28.04 1.08
C LEU A 125 14.81 28.08 0.98
N LEU A 126 15.35 28.75 -0.05
CA LEU A 126 16.79 28.83 -0.25
C LEU A 126 17.49 29.83 0.68
N THR A 127 16.79 30.89 1.10
CA THR A 127 17.32 31.90 2.04
C THR A 127 17.68 31.31 3.40
N SER A 128 16.98 30.28 3.86
CA SER A 128 17.28 29.59 5.12
C SER A 128 18.36 28.52 4.98
N TYR A 129 18.53 27.98 3.77
CA TYR A 129 19.45 26.89 3.47
C TYR A 129 20.85 27.36 3.09
N LEU A 130 20.97 28.54 2.46
CA LEU A 130 22.24 29.08 1.97
C LEU A 130 22.70 30.28 2.79
N ASP A 131 24.01 30.38 3.00
CA ASP A 131 24.64 31.64 3.40
C ASP A 131 24.28 32.74 2.41
N ALA A 132 24.01 33.96 2.89
CA ALA A 132 23.67 35.11 2.05
C ALA A 132 24.63 35.37 0.87
N LYS A 133 25.88 34.88 0.96
CA LYS A 133 26.91 34.96 -0.09
C LYS A 133 26.80 33.88 -1.18
N LYS A 134 26.17 32.74 -0.88
CA LYS A 134 25.90 31.63 -1.82
C LYS A 134 24.48 31.67 -2.37
N LEU A 135 23.62 32.55 -1.83
CA LEU A 135 22.29 32.73 -2.34
C LEU A 135 22.35 33.16 -3.81
N PRO A 136 21.56 32.52 -4.70
CA PRO A 136 21.38 32.97 -6.07
C PRO A 136 20.51 34.24 -6.14
N ILE A 137 20.95 35.33 -5.49
CA ILE A 137 20.32 36.65 -5.59
C ILE A 137 20.49 37.14 -7.03
N GLY A 138 19.38 37.25 -7.77
CA GLY A 138 19.35 37.70 -9.17
C GLY A 138 19.26 36.59 -10.23
N LYS A 139 19.17 35.31 -9.85
CA LYS A 139 18.97 34.23 -10.83
C LYS A 139 17.52 34.12 -11.31
N GLU A 140 17.37 33.57 -12.51
CA GLU A 140 16.08 33.27 -13.12
C GLU A 140 15.38 32.11 -12.41
N ASP A 141 14.05 32.02 -12.56
CA ASP A 141 13.25 31.01 -11.85
C ASP A 141 13.69 29.57 -12.17
N GLU A 142 14.11 29.31 -13.42
CA GLU A 142 14.63 28.02 -13.86
C GLU A 142 15.92 27.61 -13.13
N ASP A 143 16.81 28.57 -12.85
CA ASP A 143 18.07 28.30 -12.16
C ASP A 143 17.84 27.95 -10.68
N LEU A 144 16.83 28.57 -10.06
CA LEU A 144 16.40 28.23 -8.70
C LEU A 144 15.86 26.79 -8.66
N THR A 145 15.04 26.40 -9.64
CA THR A 145 14.55 25.02 -9.77
C THR A 145 15.71 24.04 -9.93
N LYS A 146 16.63 24.28 -10.87
CA LYS A 146 17.80 23.41 -11.10
C LYS A 146 18.64 23.24 -9.83
N PHE A 147 18.81 24.32 -9.07
CA PHE A 147 19.55 24.27 -7.81
C PHE A 147 18.83 23.42 -6.75
N ILE A 148 17.52 23.61 -6.56
CA ILE A 148 16.71 22.82 -5.63
C ILE A 148 16.78 21.33 -5.98
N LEU A 149 16.69 21.00 -7.27
CA LEU A 149 16.79 19.62 -7.75
C LEU A 149 18.17 19.01 -7.50
N ALA A 150 19.25 19.76 -7.74
CA ALA A 150 20.62 19.31 -7.48
C ALA A 150 20.90 19.07 -5.98
N GLU A 151 20.29 19.87 -5.12
CA GLU A 151 20.46 19.80 -3.66
C GLU A 151 19.33 19.01 -2.96
N ALA A 152 18.43 18.37 -3.70
CA ALA A 152 17.23 17.71 -3.14
C ALA A 152 17.56 16.69 -2.04
N SER A 153 18.63 15.91 -2.22
CA SER A 153 19.08 14.93 -1.23
C SER A 153 19.55 15.57 0.07
N LYS A 154 20.23 16.72 0.00
CA LYS A 154 20.66 17.48 1.18
C LYS A 154 19.51 18.23 1.82
N LEU A 155 18.56 18.71 1.00
CA LEU A 155 17.35 19.35 1.51
C LEU A 155 16.48 18.37 2.31
N ALA A 156 16.45 17.11 1.91
CA ALA A 156 15.76 16.01 2.59
C ALA A 156 16.64 15.26 3.62
N ASP A 157 17.84 15.75 3.92
CA ASP A 157 18.73 15.08 4.86
C ASP A 157 18.09 14.96 6.25
N ARG A 158 18.20 13.77 6.84
CA ARG A 158 17.57 13.42 8.11
C ARG A 158 17.95 14.38 9.23
N ASN A 159 19.25 14.66 9.39
CA ASN A 159 19.73 15.49 10.49
C ASN A 159 19.26 16.93 10.31
N ARG A 160 19.32 17.43 9.07
CA ARG A 160 18.81 18.77 8.72
C ARG A 160 17.31 18.91 9.03
N VAL A 161 16.50 17.90 8.69
CA VAL A 161 15.05 17.94 8.98
C VAL A 161 14.81 17.97 10.49
N LEU A 162 15.49 17.14 11.27
CA LEU A 162 15.36 17.13 12.73
C LEU A 162 15.84 18.44 13.38
N ASP A 163 16.96 19.00 12.92
CA ASP A 163 17.48 20.28 13.41
C ASP A 163 16.50 21.42 13.11
N ALA A 164 15.92 21.43 11.91
CA ALA A 164 14.92 22.41 11.51
C ALA A 164 13.64 22.32 12.35
N ILE A 165 13.19 21.10 12.71
CA ILE A 165 12.03 20.90 13.58
C ILE A 165 12.31 21.38 15.02
N ASN A 166 13.51 21.09 15.52
CA ASN A 166 13.92 21.45 16.89
C ASN A 166 14.40 22.89 17.02
N THR A 167 14.44 23.65 15.92
CA THR A 167 14.82 25.06 15.95
C THR A 167 13.79 25.83 16.80
N PRO A 168 14.18 26.43 17.93
CA PRO A 168 13.25 27.13 18.81
C PRO A 168 12.66 28.34 18.08
N GLY A 169 11.38 28.26 17.73
CA GLY A 169 10.63 29.36 17.11
C GLY A 169 10.02 30.33 18.13
N THR A 170 9.35 31.36 17.61
CA THR A 170 8.73 32.45 18.37
C THR A 170 7.40 32.05 19.04
N GLY A 171 7.36 30.94 19.77
CA GLY A 171 6.17 30.48 20.51
C GLY A 171 5.08 29.81 19.68
N THR A 172 5.35 29.49 18.41
CA THR A 172 4.42 28.83 17.46
C THR A 172 4.67 27.33 17.32
N ASN A 173 5.57 26.75 18.12
CA ASN A 173 6.03 25.37 17.93
C ASN A 173 4.91 24.32 18.01
N ASP A 174 3.96 24.49 18.93
CA ASP A 174 2.81 23.59 19.02
C ASP A 174 1.90 23.70 17.79
N LEU A 175 1.69 24.92 17.28
CA LEU A 175 0.88 25.14 16.07
C LEU A 175 1.55 24.52 14.82
N LYS A 176 2.88 24.61 14.71
CA LYS A 176 3.64 23.92 13.65
C LYS A 176 3.45 22.41 13.73
N ALA A 177 3.52 21.85 14.94
CA ALA A 177 3.33 20.43 15.17
C ALA A 177 1.88 19.98 14.89
N VAL A 178 0.87 20.83 15.15
CA VAL A 178 -0.52 20.60 14.72
C VAL A 178 -0.64 20.59 13.19
N ILE A 179 0.02 21.52 12.49
CA ILE A 179 0.02 21.52 11.01
C ILE A 179 0.60 20.19 10.48
N PHE A 180 1.69 19.69 11.07
CA PHE A 180 2.22 18.37 10.72
C PHE A 180 1.23 17.24 11.03
N ALA A 181 0.60 17.25 12.21
CA ALA A 181 -0.39 16.25 12.57
C ALA A 181 -1.56 16.21 11.58
N VAL A 182 -2.02 17.37 11.08
CA VAL A 182 -3.07 17.44 10.06
C VAL A 182 -2.56 16.90 8.71
N LEU A 183 -1.44 17.42 8.20
CA LEU A 183 -0.93 17.05 6.88
C LEU A 183 -0.48 15.58 6.80
N LEU A 184 0.07 15.02 7.86
CA LEU A 184 0.48 13.62 7.89
C LEU A 184 -0.72 12.65 7.84
N GLN A 185 -1.93 13.11 8.19
CA GLN A 185 -3.17 12.34 8.05
C GLN A 185 -3.77 12.45 6.65
N GLU A 186 -3.30 13.36 5.79
CA GLU A 186 -3.71 13.48 4.39
C GLU A 186 -3.02 12.43 3.52
N GLU A 187 -3.74 11.89 2.54
CA GLU A 187 -3.28 10.78 1.71
C GLU A 187 -1.93 11.09 1.06
N THR A 188 -1.81 12.26 0.44
CA THR A 188 -0.62 12.73 -0.29
C THR A 188 0.25 13.69 0.51
N HIS A 189 0.01 13.82 1.81
CA HIS A 189 0.64 14.84 2.66
C HIS A 189 0.47 16.27 2.15
N SER A 190 -0.62 16.51 1.42
CA SER A 190 -0.91 17.80 0.81
C SER A 190 -2.36 18.21 1.01
N THR A 191 -2.60 19.51 1.03
CA THR A 191 -3.94 20.10 1.10
C THR A 191 -3.96 21.43 0.36
N PRO A 192 -5.10 21.83 -0.24
CA PRO A 192 -5.25 23.19 -0.73
C PRO A 192 -5.07 24.21 0.40
N GLU A 193 -4.41 25.32 0.07
CA GLU A 193 -4.04 26.38 1.01
C GLU A 193 -5.25 26.89 1.81
N TYR A 194 -6.38 27.11 1.12
CA TYR A 194 -7.61 27.61 1.74
C TYR A 194 -8.23 26.62 2.74
N ARG A 195 -7.97 25.32 2.56
CA ARG A 195 -8.57 24.24 3.35
C ARG A 195 -7.72 23.87 4.56
N LEU A 196 -6.43 24.21 4.57
CA LEU A 196 -5.54 23.95 5.70
C LEU A 196 -6.08 24.57 7.00
N TYR A 197 -6.58 25.80 6.92
CA TYR A 197 -7.14 26.52 8.06
C TYR A 197 -8.34 25.81 8.67
N GLU A 198 -9.26 25.35 7.81
CA GLU A 198 -10.46 24.63 8.24
C GLU A 198 -10.08 23.35 8.99
N LYS A 199 -9.13 22.58 8.43
CA LYS A 199 -8.66 21.33 9.04
C LYS A 199 -7.94 21.54 10.37
N VAL A 200 -7.08 22.55 10.48
CA VAL A 200 -6.42 22.91 11.74
C VAL A 200 -7.46 23.33 12.78
N ALA A 201 -8.43 24.17 12.40
CA ALA A 201 -9.50 24.58 13.30
C ALA A 201 -10.41 23.42 13.74
N GLU A 202 -10.70 22.47 12.85
CA GLU A 202 -11.41 21.24 13.18
C GLU A 202 -10.63 20.35 14.15
N PHE A 203 -9.33 20.16 13.89
CA PHE A 203 -8.44 19.41 14.78
C PHE A 203 -8.42 20.01 16.19
N GLU A 204 -8.23 21.33 16.30
CA GLU A 204 -8.26 22.05 17.58
C GLU A 204 -9.61 21.92 18.31
N LYS A 205 -10.73 22.00 17.57
CA LYS A 205 -12.08 21.80 18.14
C LYS A 205 -12.24 20.38 18.69
N LEU A 206 -11.78 19.37 17.96
CA LEU A 206 -11.82 17.98 18.41
C LEU A 206 -10.98 17.78 19.67
N LEU A 207 -9.82 18.43 19.73
CA LEU A 207 -8.92 18.38 20.86
C LEU A 207 -9.54 19.00 22.12
N VAL A 208 -10.13 20.19 22.00
CA VAL A 208 -10.85 20.83 23.12
C VAL A 208 -12.06 20.00 23.55
N LYS A 209 -12.76 19.37 22.61
CA LYS A 209 -13.86 18.44 22.93
C LYS A 209 -13.36 17.21 23.70
N ARG A 210 -12.22 16.64 23.29
CA ARG A 210 -11.58 15.50 23.96
C ARG A 210 -11.14 15.88 25.37
N ALA A 211 -10.49 17.03 25.55
CA ALA A 211 -10.10 17.54 26.86
C ALA A 211 -11.30 17.72 27.79
N LYS A 212 -12.42 18.27 27.30
CA LYS A 212 -13.66 18.39 28.10
C LYS A 212 -14.29 17.06 28.50
N ALA A 213 -14.09 16.02 27.69
CA ALA A 213 -14.60 14.68 27.96
C ALA A 213 -13.66 13.86 28.87
N LEU A 214 -12.41 14.29 29.05
CA LEU A 214 -11.47 13.61 29.92
C LEU A 214 -11.78 13.93 31.38
N ASP A 215 -12.37 12.97 32.08
CA ASP A 215 -12.55 13.04 33.53
C ASP A 215 -11.39 12.33 34.24
N LEU A 216 -10.50 13.13 34.83
CA LEU A 216 -9.35 12.64 35.58
C LEU A 216 -9.78 11.84 36.83
N ALA A 217 -10.95 12.10 37.40
CA ALA A 217 -11.44 11.37 38.58
C ALA A 217 -11.91 9.95 38.24
N ASP A 218 -12.50 9.78 37.06
CA ASP A 218 -12.87 8.45 36.56
C ASP A 218 -11.65 7.70 36.03
N LEU A 219 -10.70 8.40 35.39
CA LEU A 219 -9.43 7.80 34.99
C LEU A 219 -8.64 7.27 36.19
N LYS A 220 -8.61 8.01 37.30
CA LYS A 220 -7.97 7.58 38.55
C LYS A 220 -8.53 6.26 39.10
N LYS A 221 -9.81 5.97 38.87
CA LYS A 221 -10.44 4.71 39.29
C LYS A 221 -10.16 3.57 38.32
N ALA A 222 -10.11 3.87 37.02
CA ALA A 222 -9.94 2.87 35.96
C ALA A 222 -8.46 2.43 35.82
N ASP A 223 -7.53 3.38 35.82
CA ASP A 223 -6.10 3.16 35.69
C ASP A 223 -5.31 4.16 36.56
N PRO A 224 -5.02 3.80 37.83
CA PRO A 224 -4.29 4.66 38.75
C PRO A 224 -2.87 4.99 38.30
N ASP A 225 -2.18 4.03 37.65
CA ASP A 225 -0.78 4.19 37.25
C ASP A 225 -0.68 5.16 36.07
N TRP A 226 -1.54 5.00 35.06
CA TRP A 226 -1.61 5.95 33.95
C TRP A 226 -2.08 7.34 34.40
N TRP A 227 -3.05 7.39 35.32
CA TRP A 227 -3.47 8.64 35.94
C TRP A 227 -2.29 9.35 36.63
N HIS A 228 -1.45 8.63 37.38
CA HIS A 228 -0.26 9.21 38.02
C HIS A 228 0.74 9.79 37.01
N CYS A 229 0.97 9.12 35.88
CA CYS A 229 1.81 9.63 34.80
C CYS A 229 1.26 10.95 34.23
N LEU A 230 -0.04 10.99 33.92
CA LEU A 230 -0.70 12.18 33.38
C LEU A 230 -0.76 13.34 34.38
N ASP A 231 -1.08 13.07 35.65
CA ASP A 231 -1.14 14.06 36.72
C ASP A 231 0.25 14.67 36.98
N THR A 232 1.28 13.83 37.07
CA THR A 232 2.67 14.29 37.23
C THR A 232 3.08 15.17 36.05
N TYR A 233 2.77 14.74 34.82
CA TYR A 233 3.08 15.51 33.63
C TYR A 233 2.31 16.84 33.58
N GLN A 234 1.03 16.83 33.96
CA GLN A 234 0.19 18.03 34.03
C GLN A 234 0.76 19.06 35.00
N VAL A 235 1.21 18.63 36.19
CA VAL A 235 1.83 19.52 37.19
C VAL A 235 3.11 20.15 36.64
N VAL A 236 3.96 19.37 36.00
CA VAL A 236 5.21 19.89 35.41
C VAL A 236 4.93 20.83 34.24
N LEU A 237 3.94 20.50 33.40
CA LEU A 237 3.52 21.35 32.28
C LEU A 237 2.95 22.67 32.77
N ASP A 238 2.08 22.67 33.79
CA ASP A 238 1.54 23.89 34.39
C ASP A 238 2.64 24.76 35.01
N ALA A 239 3.62 24.13 35.68
CA ALA A 239 4.78 24.82 36.23
C ALA A 239 5.65 25.47 35.13
N ALA A 240 5.88 24.78 34.01
CA ALA A 240 6.62 25.33 32.87
C ALA A 240 5.91 26.54 32.25
N TRP A 241 4.57 26.56 32.23
CA TRP A 241 3.80 27.73 31.82
C TRP A 241 3.77 28.85 32.88
N GLY A 242 4.16 28.56 34.12
CA GLY A 242 4.14 29.48 35.25
C GLY A 242 5.13 30.65 35.12
N ASN A 243 6.21 30.47 34.37
CA ASN A 243 7.19 31.52 34.08
C ASN A 243 6.81 32.26 32.80
N ASP A 244 6.27 33.47 32.93
CA ASP A 244 5.96 34.42 31.83
C ASP A 244 4.97 33.93 30.75
N GLY A 245 4.31 32.79 30.97
CA GLY A 245 3.37 32.23 30.00
C GLY A 245 4.04 31.78 28.70
N THR A 246 5.33 31.48 28.72
CA THR A 246 6.06 30.91 27.58
C THR A 246 6.96 29.79 28.07
N ILE A 247 7.04 28.69 27.30
CA ILE A 247 7.93 27.57 27.63
C ILE A 247 9.31 27.86 27.03
N SER A 248 10.33 27.93 27.88
CA SER A 248 11.72 28.10 27.44
C SER A 248 12.23 26.86 26.67
N PRO A 249 13.28 26.98 25.84
CA PRO A 249 13.86 25.83 25.13
C PRO A 249 14.32 24.69 26.06
N ASP A 250 14.81 25.01 27.25
CA ASP A 250 15.22 24.03 28.26
C ASP A 250 14.03 23.30 28.87
N GLU A 251 12.96 24.03 29.21
CA GLU A 251 11.71 23.44 29.70
C GLU A 251 11.05 22.56 28.63
N ALA A 252 11.08 22.98 27.36
CA ALA A 252 10.59 22.19 26.24
C ALA A 252 11.36 20.87 26.08
N ARG A 253 12.70 20.91 26.23
CA ARG A 253 13.54 19.70 26.24
C ARG A 253 13.19 18.78 27.40
N LEU A 254 13.05 19.32 28.62
CA LEU A 254 12.68 18.55 29.80
C LEU A 254 11.30 17.90 29.64
N LEU A 255 10.31 18.65 29.15
CA LEU A 255 8.98 18.13 28.84
C LEU A 255 9.02 17.04 27.76
N GLY A 256 9.91 17.17 26.77
CA GLY A 256 10.14 16.12 25.77
C GLY A 256 10.67 14.82 26.38
N VAL A 257 11.65 14.92 27.29
CA VAL A 257 12.22 13.76 28.00
C VAL A 257 11.18 13.11 28.91
N LEU A 258 10.44 13.91 29.69
CA LEU A 258 9.37 13.41 30.56
C LEU A 258 8.25 12.74 29.78
N ARG A 259 7.86 13.35 28.65
CA ARG A 259 6.86 12.78 27.74
C ARG A 259 7.30 11.40 27.24
N ALA A 260 8.54 11.28 26.76
CA ALA A 260 9.10 10.02 26.29
C ALA A 260 9.18 8.97 27.42
N HIS A 261 9.56 9.38 28.63
CA HIS A 261 9.64 8.49 29.80
C HIS A 261 8.27 7.93 30.20
N PHE A 262 7.24 8.77 30.19
CA PHE A 262 5.87 8.34 30.51
C PHE A 262 5.13 7.71 29.33
N GLY A 263 5.67 7.75 28.11
CA GLY A 263 4.96 7.27 26.92
C GLY A 263 3.77 8.14 26.51
N ILE A 264 3.73 9.40 26.94
CA ILE A 264 2.66 10.36 26.61
C ILE A 264 2.79 10.76 25.13
N SER A 265 1.69 10.72 24.37
CA SER A 265 1.73 11.13 22.97
C SER A 265 1.74 12.66 22.81
N MET A 266 2.02 13.16 21.60
CA MET A 266 1.89 14.60 21.34
C MET A 266 0.43 15.07 21.45
N GLU A 267 -0.53 14.22 21.05
CA GLU A 267 -1.96 14.53 21.21
C GLU A 267 -2.36 14.62 22.68
N ASP A 268 -1.82 13.74 23.53
CA ASP A 268 -2.05 13.79 24.98
C ASP A 268 -1.45 15.06 25.58
N HIS A 269 -0.24 15.44 25.17
CA HIS A 269 0.39 16.70 25.58
C HIS A 269 -0.53 17.90 25.31
N TRP A 270 -1.05 18.01 24.09
CA TRP A 270 -1.99 19.08 23.75
C TRP A 270 -3.32 18.96 24.50
N THR A 271 -3.84 17.73 24.69
CA THR A 271 -5.08 17.49 25.44
C THR A 271 -4.94 17.97 26.89
N ILE A 272 -3.81 17.68 27.54
CA ILE A 272 -3.47 18.18 28.88
C ILE A 272 -3.30 19.71 28.86
N GLY A 273 -2.64 20.27 27.85
CA GLY A 273 -2.56 21.72 27.66
C GLY A 273 -3.93 22.39 27.53
N ALA A 274 -4.89 21.72 26.90
CA ALA A 274 -6.27 22.18 26.80
C ALA A 274 -7.05 22.04 28.13
N LEU A 275 -6.79 21.01 28.93
CA LEU A 275 -7.33 20.89 30.29
C LEU A 275 -6.86 22.06 31.18
N LEU A 276 -5.58 22.44 31.05
CA LEU A 276 -4.99 23.61 31.71
C LEU A 276 -5.48 24.95 31.14
N LYS A 277 -6.33 24.93 30.09
CA LYS A 277 -6.82 26.11 29.37
C LYS A 277 -5.68 26.97 28.78
N ARG A 278 -4.56 26.35 28.45
CA ARG A 278 -3.38 27.00 27.85
C ARG A 278 -3.27 26.75 26.35
N PHE A 279 -3.83 25.65 25.85
CA PHE A 279 -3.80 25.25 24.44
C PHE A 279 -5.22 25.08 23.86
N PRO A 280 -5.50 25.37 22.57
CA PRO A 280 -4.62 25.91 21.52
C PRO A 280 -4.06 27.30 21.83
N LYS A 281 -4.91 28.17 22.41
CA LYS A 281 -4.49 29.40 23.10
C LYS A 281 -4.98 29.42 24.53
N ALA A 282 -4.59 30.46 25.26
CA ALA A 282 -5.20 30.82 26.54
C ALA A 282 -6.74 30.78 26.43
N LYS A 283 -7.37 30.15 27.42
CA LYS A 283 -8.83 29.89 27.48
C LYS A 283 -9.37 28.98 26.36
N CYS A 284 -8.51 28.20 25.71
CA CYS A 284 -8.86 27.30 24.61
C CYS A 284 -9.51 28.01 23.42
N VAL A 285 -9.10 29.25 23.15
CA VAL A 285 -9.50 29.96 21.93
C VAL A 285 -8.72 29.36 20.75
N LEU A 286 -9.39 29.18 19.61
CA LEU A 286 -8.77 28.65 18.40
C LEU A 286 -7.75 29.65 17.82
N HIS A 287 -6.77 29.14 17.09
CA HIS A 287 -5.84 30.02 16.37
C HIS A 287 -6.54 30.78 15.25
N SER A 288 -6.10 32.02 15.00
CA SER A 288 -6.62 32.82 13.89
C SER A 288 -5.97 32.37 12.57
N PRO A 289 -6.62 32.64 11.42
CA PRO A 289 -6.02 32.37 10.12
C PRO A 289 -4.64 33.03 9.94
N ASP A 290 -4.44 34.24 10.50
CA ASP A 290 -3.17 34.96 10.40
C ASP A 290 -2.03 34.25 11.13
N GLU A 291 -2.28 33.70 12.32
CA GLU A 291 -1.27 32.96 13.08
C GLU A 291 -0.92 31.63 12.44
N ILE A 292 -1.92 30.92 11.90
CA ILE A 292 -1.70 29.71 11.12
C ILE A 292 -0.85 30.04 9.89
N ASN A 293 -1.11 31.16 9.22
CA ASN A 293 -0.32 31.63 8.08
C ASN A 293 1.11 32.00 8.48
N GLU A 294 1.34 32.62 9.64
CA GLU A 294 2.69 32.90 10.13
C GLU A 294 3.46 31.61 10.48
N ALA A 295 2.83 30.67 11.18
CA ALA A 295 3.43 29.35 11.46
C ALA A 295 3.74 28.60 10.16
N ARG A 296 2.84 28.67 9.17
CA ARG A 296 3.04 28.12 7.82
C ARG A 296 4.23 28.76 7.11
N LYS A 297 4.34 30.09 7.11
CA LYS A 297 5.49 30.80 6.50
C LYS A 297 6.80 30.43 7.19
N GLU A 298 6.77 30.21 8.50
CA GLU A 298 7.94 29.74 9.27
C GLU A 298 8.33 28.32 8.87
N LEU A 299 7.38 27.40 8.74
CA LEU A 299 7.62 26.04 8.22
C LEU A 299 8.18 26.05 6.80
N GLN A 300 7.69 26.97 5.96
CA GLN A 300 8.23 27.18 4.60
C GLN A 300 9.66 27.73 4.62
N ARG A 301 9.96 28.67 5.53
CA ARG A 301 11.33 29.15 5.73
C ARG A 301 12.23 28.00 6.19
N LEU A 302 11.79 27.16 7.12
CA LEU A 302 12.57 26.00 7.58
C LEU A 302 12.74 24.92 6.48
N GLY A 303 11.98 25.01 5.38
CA GLY A 303 12.00 24.07 4.27
C GLY A 303 11.27 22.76 4.56
N LEU A 304 10.44 22.73 5.61
CA LEU A 304 9.68 21.56 6.05
C LEU A 304 8.30 21.47 5.38
N LEU A 305 7.73 22.61 4.99
CA LEU A 305 6.47 22.72 4.27
C LEU A 305 6.68 23.46 2.96
N TRP A 306 6.20 22.91 1.85
CA TRP A 306 6.39 23.46 0.52
C TRP A 306 5.04 23.90 -0.04
N ASN A 307 5.07 24.85 -0.96
CA ASN A 307 3.87 25.35 -1.61
C ASN A 307 4.09 25.43 -3.13
N TYR A 308 3.19 24.83 -3.89
CA TYR A 308 3.24 24.80 -5.36
C TYR A 308 1.86 25.00 -5.96
N LYS A 309 1.83 25.37 -7.24
CA LYS A 309 0.58 25.48 -8.01
C LYS A 309 0.28 24.15 -8.70
N ASN A 310 -0.93 23.62 -8.48
CA ASN A 310 -1.39 22.46 -9.24
C ASN A 310 -1.85 22.85 -10.65
N ASP A 311 -2.30 21.87 -11.44
CA ASP A 311 -2.78 22.07 -12.81
C ASP A 311 -4.00 23.00 -12.90
N ASP A 312 -4.76 23.13 -11.80
CA ASP A 312 -5.93 24.01 -11.67
C ASP A 312 -5.58 25.42 -11.16
N ASP A 313 -4.30 25.79 -11.16
CA ASP A 313 -3.76 27.06 -10.65
C ASP A 313 -4.03 27.33 -9.15
N GLN A 314 -4.33 26.28 -8.38
CA GLN A 314 -4.54 26.34 -6.94
C GLN A 314 -3.22 26.15 -6.18
N ASN A 315 -3.02 26.96 -5.14
CA ASN A 315 -1.90 26.79 -4.23
C ASN A 315 -2.15 25.59 -3.31
N ILE A 316 -1.23 24.63 -3.35
CA ILE A 316 -1.24 23.43 -2.53
C ILE A 316 -0.08 23.49 -1.54
N ASP A 317 -0.40 23.36 -0.26
CA ASP A 317 0.60 23.14 0.79
C ASP A 317 0.89 21.63 0.87
N VAL A 318 2.18 21.26 0.85
CA VAL A 318 2.62 19.86 0.80
C VAL A 318 3.89 19.65 1.62
N ILE A 319 3.97 18.53 2.33
CA ILE A 319 5.23 18.02 2.86
C ILE A 319 5.80 17.04 1.83
N PRO A 320 6.95 17.32 1.21
CA PRO A 320 7.56 16.39 0.24
C PRO A 320 7.74 15.00 0.85
N ALA A 321 7.50 13.95 0.06
CA ALA A 321 7.48 12.57 0.54
C ALA A 321 8.75 12.18 1.33
N GLU A 322 9.92 12.65 0.91
CA GLU A 322 11.19 12.39 1.59
C GLU A 322 11.24 13.01 3.00
N ILE A 323 10.75 14.25 3.14
CA ILE A 323 10.71 14.98 4.40
C ILE A 323 9.61 14.40 5.29
N ALA A 324 8.44 14.08 4.71
CA ALA A 324 7.31 13.48 5.41
C ALA A 324 7.70 12.16 6.07
N ALA A 325 8.53 11.33 5.41
CA ALA A 325 9.01 10.08 5.98
C ALA A 325 9.80 10.28 7.29
N VAL A 326 10.66 11.31 7.34
CA VAL A 326 11.45 11.64 8.54
C VAL A 326 10.56 12.21 9.64
N ILE A 327 9.73 13.21 9.34
CA ILE A 327 8.82 13.83 10.32
C ILE A 327 7.90 12.75 10.91
N ARG A 328 7.32 11.91 10.06
CA ARG A 328 6.38 10.87 10.47
C ARG A 328 7.01 9.87 11.44
N ARG A 329 8.18 9.30 11.09
CA ARG A 329 8.80 8.23 11.86
C ARG A 329 9.45 8.73 13.15
N GLU A 330 10.12 9.88 13.08
CA GLU A 330 11.05 10.29 14.14
C GLU A 330 10.53 11.41 15.01
N TYR A 331 9.68 12.28 14.46
CA TYR A 331 9.09 13.37 15.23
C TYR A 331 7.68 13.03 15.74
N ALA A 332 6.80 12.58 14.84
CA ALA A 332 5.42 12.22 15.19
C ALA A 332 5.30 10.81 15.79
N GLY A 333 6.26 9.92 15.52
CA GLY A 333 6.19 8.52 15.95
C GLY A 333 5.00 7.76 15.34
N GLN A 334 4.49 8.23 14.20
CA GLN A 334 3.28 7.73 13.57
C GLN A 334 3.61 6.63 12.56
N GLU A 335 3.19 5.40 12.80
CA GLU A 335 3.46 4.28 11.88
C GLU A 335 2.46 4.24 10.72
N LEU A 336 1.18 4.52 10.98
CA LEU A 336 0.10 4.52 9.99
C LEU A 336 -0.79 5.75 10.13
N GLN A 337 -1.47 6.11 9.05
CA GLN A 337 -2.57 7.06 9.10
C GLN A 337 -3.76 6.45 9.83
N THR A 338 -4.54 7.29 10.50
CA THR A 338 -5.67 6.86 11.34
C THR A 338 -6.66 5.99 10.57
N VAL A 339 -6.93 6.35 9.31
CA VAL A 339 -7.83 5.58 8.42
C VAL A 339 -7.25 4.20 8.08
N ASN A 340 -5.96 4.13 7.73
CA ASN A 340 -5.31 2.86 7.41
C ASN A 340 -5.10 1.98 8.65
N PHE A 341 -4.90 2.59 9.82
CA PHE A 341 -4.85 1.87 11.07
C PHE A 341 -6.22 1.26 11.43
N ARG A 342 -7.32 1.99 11.24
CA ARG A 342 -8.68 1.44 11.38
C ARG A 342 -8.90 0.24 10.46
N ARG A 343 -8.42 0.31 9.20
CA ARG A 343 -8.52 -0.81 8.25
C ARG A 343 -7.75 -2.03 8.72
N LEU A 344 -6.49 -1.83 9.10
CA LEU A 344 -5.66 -2.88 9.70
C LEU A 344 -6.38 -3.53 10.89
N ALA A 345 -6.88 -2.72 11.83
CA ALA A 345 -7.58 -3.18 13.03
C ALA A 345 -8.92 -3.88 12.72
N SER A 346 -9.53 -3.56 11.58
CA SER A 346 -10.77 -4.18 11.10
C SER A 346 -10.56 -5.55 10.48
N HIS A 347 -9.32 -5.89 10.09
CA HIS A 347 -8.99 -7.14 9.42
C HIS A 347 -9.55 -8.38 10.15
N ASP A 348 -10.00 -9.38 9.40
CA ASP A 348 -10.70 -10.55 9.93
C ASP A 348 -9.85 -11.40 10.88
N ALA A 349 -8.53 -11.41 10.65
CA ALA A 349 -7.58 -12.11 11.51
C ALA A 349 -7.43 -11.48 12.91
N ILE A 350 -7.81 -10.20 13.07
CA ILE A 350 -7.74 -9.49 14.35
C ILE A 350 -9.05 -9.69 15.11
N LEU A 351 -8.95 -10.36 16.25
CA LEU A 351 -10.09 -10.70 17.10
C LEU A 351 -10.38 -9.58 18.12
N ALA A 352 -11.64 -9.49 18.55
CA ALA A 352 -12.03 -8.53 19.60
C ALA A 352 -11.26 -8.75 20.91
N SER A 353 -10.81 -9.97 21.22
CA SER A 353 -9.97 -10.26 22.39
C SER A 353 -8.61 -9.57 22.33
N GLU A 354 -8.00 -9.47 21.15
CA GLU A 354 -6.69 -8.85 20.94
C GLU A 354 -6.80 -7.34 21.06
N LEU A 355 -7.84 -6.76 20.46
CA LEU A 355 -8.17 -5.33 20.62
C LEU A 355 -8.43 -4.97 22.09
N ARG A 356 -9.13 -5.81 22.85
CA ARG A 356 -9.31 -5.62 24.30
C ARG A 356 -8.00 -5.69 25.07
N ALA A 357 -7.08 -6.59 24.69
CA ALA A 357 -5.79 -6.73 25.35
C ALA A 357 -4.89 -5.51 25.09
N VAL A 358 -4.96 -4.94 23.89
CA VAL A 358 -4.26 -3.68 23.55
C VAL A 358 -4.91 -2.50 24.26
N ASN A 359 -6.23 -2.35 24.21
CA ASN A 359 -6.94 -1.30 24.96
C ASN A 359 -6.64 -1.35 26.45
N HIS A 360 -6.64 -2.53 27.05
CA HIS A 360 -6.32 -2.68 28.48
C HIS A 360 -4.87 -2.28 28.79
N ARG A 361 -3.91 -2.59 27.91
CA ARG A 361 -2.52 -2.13 28.06
C ARG A 361 -2.38 -0.62 27.89
N ALA A 362 -3.27 -0.01 27.11
CA ALA A 362 -3.38 1.44 26.94
C ALA A 362 -4.31 2.11 27.99
N GLY A 363 -4.67 1.41 29.07
CA GLY A 363 -5.51 1.96 30.16
C GLY A 363 -7.00 2.12 29.85
N GLY A 364 -7.48 1.55 28.74
CA GLY A 364 -8.86 1.66 28.25
C GLY A 364 -9.80 0.53 28.67
N GLU A 365 -11.09 0.78 28.60
CA GLU A 365 -12.15 -0.18 28.95
C GLU A 365 -12.24 -1.37 27.97
N ARG A 366 -12.47 -2.57 28.52
CA ARG A 366 -12.57 -3.84 27.77
C ARG A 366 -13.95 -4.11 27.14
N ALA A 367 -14.99 -3.36 27.52
CA ALA A 367 -16.37 -3.58 27.07
C ALA A 367 -16.63 -2.91 25.72
N GLY A 368 -17.41 -3.55 24.85
CA GLY A 368 -17.80 -2.97 23.55
C GLY A 368 -17.78 -3.98 22.40
N ASN A 369 -18.40 -3.59 21.29
CA ASN A 369 -18.34 -4.34 20.04
C ASN A 369 -16.99 -4.13 19.33
N LYS A 370 -16.68 -4.93 18.28
CA LYS A 370 -15.37 -4.85 17.59
C LYS A 370 -15.11 -3.43 17.04
N ALA A 371 -16.12 -2.76 16.48
CA ALA A 371 -16.00 -1.42 15.92
C ALA A 371 -15.67 -0.36 16.99
N GLU A 372 -16.36 -0.40 18.13
CA GLU A 372 -16.08 0.47 19.28
C GLU A 372 -14.68 0.24 19.84
N LEU A 373 -14.24 -1.02 19.91
CA LEU A 373 -12.89 -1.37 20.35
C LEU A 373 -11.83 -0.83 19.39
N ILE A 374 -12.06 -0.88 18.07
CA ILE A 374 -11.16 -0.32 17.05
C ILE A 374 -11.05 1.19 17.24
N GLU A 375 -12.16 1.93 17.34
CA GLU A 375 -12.12 3.37 17.54
C GLU A 375 -11.38 3.74 18.83
N ARG A 376 -11.53 2.94 19.89
CA ARG A 376 -10.80 3.15 21.14
C ARG A 376 -9.31 2.88 21.02
N VAL A 377 -8.89 1.79 20.36
CA VAL A 377 -7.46 1.48 20.13
C VAL A 377 -6.80 2.59 19.32
N VAL A 378 -7.51 3.08 18.31
CA VAL A 378 -7.03 4.18 17.46
C VAL A 378 -6.98 5.49 18.23
N ALA A 379 -7.97 5.76 19.09
CA ALA A 379 -8.02 6.98 19.91
C ALA A 379 -7.08 6.95 21.12
N SER A 380 -6.65 5.77 21.59
CA SER A 380 -5.76 5.62 22.74
C SER A 380 -4.28 5.87 22.39
N GLY A 381 -3.97 6.21 21.14
CA GLY A 381 -2.59 6.43 20.69
C GLY A 381 -1.75 5.16 20.58
N ALA A 382 -2.37 3.97 20.67
CA ALA A 382 -1.66 2.70 20.55
C ALA A 382 -1.04 2.55 19.16
N LYS A 383 0.18 2.01 19.08
CA LYS A 383 0.86 1.85 17.79
C LYS A 383 0.33 0.62 17.03
N PRO A 384 0.25 0.67 15.68
CA PRO A 384 -0.01 -0.51 14.86
C PRO A 384 0.91 -1.68 15.18
N SER A 385 2.20 -1.43 15.42
CA SER A 385 3.17 -2.43 15.83
C SER A 385 2.85 -3.09 17.17
N GLU A 386 2.31 -2.35 18.15
CA GLU A 386 1.87 -2.90 19.44
C GLU A 386 0.66 -3.83 19.29
N LEU A 387 -0.28 -3.45 18.43
CA LEU A 387 -1.43 -4.30 18.07
C LEU A 387 -0.96 -5.58 17.38
N LEU A 388 -0.12 -5.47 16.36
CA LEU A 388 0.37 -6.61 15.60
C LEU A 388 1.31 -7.51 16.42
N ASN A 389 2.07 -6.94 17.37
CA ASN A 389 2.92 -7.72 18.26
C ASN A 389 2.10 -8.53 19.28
N ALA A 390 0.84 -8.20 19.51
CA ALA A 390 -0.08 -9.04 20.28
C ALA A 390 -0.45 -10.34 19.55
N LEU A 391 -0.28 -10.39 18.22
CA LEU A 391 -0.66 -11.54 17.39
C LEU A 391 0.44 -12.60 17.36
N ASP A 392 0.05 -13.84 17.13
CA ASP A 392 0.97 -14.95 16.93
C ASP A 392 1.59 -14.91 15.53
N LYS A 393 2.79 -15.48 15.40
CA LYS A 393 3.54 -15.52 14.13
C LYS A 393 2.73 -16.19 13.01
N GLU A 394 1.98 -17.22 13.34
CA GLU A 394 1.11 -17.95 12.39
C GLU A 394 0.02 -17.05 11.80
N LYS A 395 -0.62 -16.22 12.64
CA LYS A 395 -1.65 -15.26 12.19
C LYS A 395 -1.05 -14.20 11.29
N LEU A 396 0.10 -13.64 11.68
CA LEU A 396 0.81 -12.64 10.87
C LEU A 396 1.24 -13.21 9.51
N SER A 397 1.74 -14.44 9.49
CA SER A 397 2.08 -15.16 8.26
C SER A 397 0.85 -15.41 7.38
N ALA A 398 -0.28 -15.82 7.96
CA ALA A 398 -1.53 -15.99 7.24
C ALA A 398 -2.06 -14.67 6.66
N MET A 399 -1.95 -13.56 7.40
CA MET A 399 -2.28 -12.23 6.89
C MET A 399 -1.40 -11.85 5.70
N CYS A 400 -0.07 -12.02 5.81
CA CYS A 400 0.84 -11.79 4.68
C CYS A 400 0.46 -12.65 3.47
N GLY A 401 0.15 -13.93 3.67
CA GLY A 401 -0.26 -14.84 2.60
C GLY A 401 -1.58 -14.43 1.93
N GLY A 402 -2.52 -13.86 2.69
CA GLY A 402 -3.78 -13.33 2.18
C GLY A 402 -3.59 -12.18 1.18
N PHE A 403 -2.50 -11.43 1.29
CA PHE A 403 -2.15 -10.30 0.42
C PHE A 403 -1.09 -10.64 -0.63
N GLY A 404 -0.67 -11.91 -0.76
CA GLY A 404 0.42 -12.29 -1.66
C GLY A 404 1.80 -11.79 -1.21
N LEU A 405 1.95 -11.36 0.05
CA LEU A 405 3.23 -10.96 0.63
C LEU A 405 4.02 -12.19 1.08
N LYS A 406 5.35 -12.06 1.14
CA LYS A 406 6.23 -13.11 1.67
C LYS A 406 5.83 -13.49 3.10
N THR A 407 5.59 -14.78 3.33
CA THR A 407 5.11 -15.34 4.62
C THR A 407 6.23 -15.80 5.55
N SER A 408 7.45 -15.98 5.04
CA SER A 408 8.62 -16.37 5.82
C SER A 408 9.34 -15.16 6.43
N GLY A 409 9.99 -15.36 7.58
CA GLY A 409 10.79 -14.34 8.27
C GLY A 409 10.59 -14.31 9.79
N ALA A 410 11.28 -13.38 10.44
CA ALA A 410 11.09 -13.09 11.86
C ALA A 410 9.77 -12.35 12.10
N LYS A 411 9.24 -12.43 13.33
CA LYS A 411 7.96 -11.77 13.69
C LYS A 411 7.98 -10.26 13.40
N ALA A 412 9.07 -9.60 13.77
CA ALA A 412 9.25 -8.16 13.52
C ALA A 412 9.21 -7.82 12.03
N GLU A 413 9.78 -8.66 11.16
CA GLU A 413 9.76 -8.42 9.71
C GLU A 413 8.36 -8.57 9.12
N LEU A 414 7.58 -9.53 9.61
CA LEU A 414 6.18 -9.70 9.20
C LEU A 414 5.34 -8.48 9.59
N ILE A 415 5.55 -7.97 10.81
CA ILE A 415 4.90 -6.73 11.29
C ILE A 415 5.26 -5.56 10.39
N SER A 416 6.55 -5.34 10.12
CA SER A 416 7.00 -4.25 9.25
C SER A 416 6.40 -4.34 7.85
N ARG A 417 6.34 -5.54 7.26
CA ARG A 417 5.72 -5.75 5.93
C ARG A 417 4.24 -5.42 5.90
N LEU A 418 3.49 -5.82 6.94
CA LEU A 418 2.07 -5.49 7.05
C LEU A 418 1.86 -3.99 7.23
N ILE A 419 2.67 -3.33 8.07
CA ILE A 419 2.62 -1.88 8.23
C ILE A 419 2.92 -1.20 6.89
N GLU A 420 3.96 -1.61 6.16
CA GLU A 420 4.28 -1.05 4.85
C GLU A 420 3.18 -1.27 3.82
N PHE A 421 2.55 -2.45 3.82
CA PHE A 421 1.40 -2.75 2.95
C PHE A 421 0.22 -1.81 3.24
N TYR A 422 -0.19 -1.70 4.50
CA TYR A 422 -1.30 -0.84 4.90
C TYR A 422 -0.99 0.65 4.77
N ASP A 423 0.28 1.04 4.88
CA ASP A 423 0.74 2.41 4.67
C ASP A 423 0.59 2.84 3.22
N ASP A 424 0.75 1.91 2.27
CA ASP A 424 0.64 2.17 0.84
C ASP A 424 -0.81 2.14 0.31
N LEU A 425 -1.81 1.89 1.17
CA LEU A 425 -3.21 1.93 0.78
C LEU A 425 -3.76 3.36 0.66
N THR A 426 -4.52 3.63 -0.40
CA THR A 426 -5.27 4.87 -0.66
C THR A 426 -6.56 4.94 0.16
N PHE A 427 -7.01 6.14 0.57
CA PHE A 427 -8.22 6.26 1.39
C PHE A 427 -9.50 6.02 0.58
N GLU A 428 -9.49 6.37 -0.68
CA GLU A 428 -10.61 6.13 -1.57
C GLU A 428 -10.35 4.85 -2.37
N ALA A 429 -11.41 4.06 -2.56
CA ALA A 429 -11.40 3.09 -3.64
C ALA A 429 -11.14 3.88 -4.91
N ARG A 430 -10.01 3.61 -5.57
CA ARG A 430 -9.68 4.26 -6.85
C ARG A 430 -10.94 4.20 -7.70
N GLU A 431 -11.56 5.36 -7.93
CA GLU A 431 -12.57 5.46 -8.97
C GLU A 431 -11.82 5.17 -10.25
N THR A 432 -11.98 3.95 -10.73
CA THR A 432 -11.37 3.52 -11.97
C THR A 432 -11.88 4.46 -13.05
N LYS A 433 -10.96 5.12 -13.77
CA LYS A 433 -11.33 6.05 -14.86
C LYS A 433 -12.27 5.39 -15.87
N ASP A 434 -12.21 4.06 -15.94
CA ASP A 434 -13.12 3.23 -16.70
C ASP A 434 -14.03 2.40 -15.77
N PRO A 435 -15.37 2.56 -15.85
CA PRO A 435 -16.30 1.71 -15.09
C PRO A 435 -16.18 0.22 -15.45
N ARG A 436 -15.67 -0.11 -16.64
CA ARG A 436 -15.48 -1.49 -17.11
C ARG A 436 -14.44 -2.26 -16.30
N GLU A 437 -13.51 -1.58 -15.63
CA GLU A 437 -12.48 -2.21 -14.81
C GLU A 437 -13.08 -2.96 -13.60
N VAL A 438 -14.18 -2.45 -13.03
CA VAL A 438 -14.89 -3.12 -11.93
C VAL A 438 -15.49 -4.45 -12.38
N TRP A 439 -16.01 -4.50 -13.61
CA TRP A 439 -16.55 -5.71 -14.22
C TRP A 439 -15.43 -6.69 -14.58
N TYR A 440 -14.33 -6.20 -15.17
CA TYR A 440 -13.13 -7.00 -15.42
C TYR A 440 -12.59 -7.66 -14.15
N ALA A 441 -12.57 -6.95 -13.03
CA ALA A 441 -12.09 -7.51 -11.78
C ALA A 441 -13.03 -8.58 -11.17
N ASN A 442 -14.18 -8.84 -11.79
CA ASN A 442 -15.11 -9.93 -11.48
C ASN A 442 -15.44 -10.76 -12.74
N TYR A 443 -14.53 -10.79 -13.71
CA TYR A 443 -14.76 -11.35 -15.05
C TYR A 443 -15.28 -12.79 -15.05
N GLU A 444 -14.63 -13.67 -14.28
CA GLU A 444 -15.02 -15.08 -14.17
C GLU A 444 -16.40 -15.25 -13.51
N LEU A 445 -16.72 -14.43 -12.52
CA LEU A 445 -18.02 -14.46 -11.84
C LEU A 445 -19.14 -14.00 -12.78
N LEU A 446 -18.87 -13.01 -13.65
CA LEU A 446 -19.78 -12.57 -14.70
C LEU A 446 -19.98 -13.68 -15.75
N ALA A 447 -18.90 -14.32 -16.20
CA ALA A 447 -18.97 -15.44 -17.13
C ALA A 447 -19.80 -16.59 -16.56
N GLY A 448 -19.57 -16.95 -15.29
CA GLY A 448 -20.23 -18.06 -14.59
C GLY A 448 -21.62 -17.74 -14.03
N ARG A 449 -22.17 -16.54 -14.27
CA ARG A 449 -23.44 -16.07 -13.67
C ARG A 449 -23.53 -16.30 -12.15
N ALA A 450 -22.46 -16.01 -11.42
CA ALA A 450 -22.40 -16.22 -9.96
C ALA A 450 -23.20 -15.14 -9.20
N TYR A 451 -24.53 -15.17 -9.30
CA TYR A 451 -25.45 -14.14 -8.80
C TYR A 451 -25.23 -13.77 -7.33
N ALA A 452 -25.04 -14.76 -6.47
CA ALA A 452 -24.87 -14.54 -5.03
C ALA A 452 -23.63 -13.69 -4.72
N GLU A 453 -22.50 -13.99 -5.37
CA GLU A 453 -21.24 -13.28 -5.14
C GLU A 453 -21.24 -11.89 -5.80
N LEU A 454 -21.80 -11.77 -7.01
CA LEU A 454 -21.89 -10.51 -7.73
C LEU A 454 -22.80 -9.49 -7.01
N ARG A 455 -23.92 -9.93 -6.42
CA ARG A 455 -24.80 -9.07 -5.61
C ARG A 455 -24.16 -8.68 -4.28
N ALA A 456 -23.47 -9.60 -3.62
CA ALA A 456 -22.74 -9.30 -2.38
C ALA A 456 -21.66 -8.23 -2.61
N LYS A 457 -20.98 -8.29 -3.77
CA LYS A 457 -20.00 -7.29 -4.20
C LYS A 457 -20.60 -6.03 -4.85
N LYS A 458 -21.94 -5.93 -4.93
CA LYS A 458 -22.69 -4.82 -5.56
C LYS A 458 -22.28 -4.53 -7.02
N VAL A 459 -21.82 -5.56 -7.75
CA VAL A 459 -21.39 -5.43 -9.16
C VAL A 459 -22.62 -5.40 -10.08
N ILE A 460 -23.65 -6.18 -9.75
CA ILE A 460 -24.91 -6.25 -10.49
C ILE A 460 -26.07 -5.78 -9.63
N THR A 461 -27.06 -5.15 -10.27
CA THR A 461 -28.36 -4.83 -9.67
C THR A 461 -29.49 -5.65 -10.26
N LYS A 462 -29.40 -6.01 -11.54
CA LYS A 462 -30.35 -6.87 -12.25
C LYS A 462 -29.63 -8.02 -12.95
N ASP A 463 -30.31 -9.16 -13.04
CA ASP A 463 -29.72 -10.38 -13.62
C ASP A 463 -29.49 -10.25 -15.13
N LEU A 464 -30.32 -9.44 -15.81
CA LEU A 464 -30.19 -9.11 -17.24
C LEU A 464 -28.92 -8.30 -17.56
N ASP A 465 -28.30 -7.66 -16.56
CA ASP A 465 -27.13 -6.82 -16.81
C ASP A 465 -25.85 -7.66 -16.97
N ILE A 466 -25.84 -8.94 -16.55
CA ILE A 466 -24.62 -9.77 -16.56
C ILE A 466 -24.05 -9.96 -17.96
N GLU A 467 -24.90 -10.22 -18.95
CA GLU A 467 -24.46 -10.42 -20.34
C GLU A 467 -23.75 -9.17 -20.85
N HIS A 468 -24.39 -8.00 -20.71
CA HIS A 468 -23.81 -6.72 -21.10
C HIS A 468 -22.53 -6.38 -20.32
N GLN A 469 -22.50 -6.62 -19.00
CA GLN A 469 -21.32 -6.37 -18.19
C GLN A 469 -20.16 -7.30 -18.53
N PHE A 470 -20.45 -8.54 -18.92
CA PHE A 470 -19.44 -9.50 -19.37
C PHE A 470 -18.85 -9.10 -20.72
N GLU A 471 -19.68 -8.64 -21.66
CA GLU A 471 -19.23 -8.04 -22.93
C GLU A 471 -18.35 -6.81 -22.69
N ASP A 472 -18.80 -5.88 -21.82
CA ASP A 472 -18.05 -4.66 -21.51
C ASP A 472 -16.72 -4.94 -20.80
N ALA A 473 -16.70 -5.94 -19.90
CA ALA A 473 -15.47 -6.41 -19.27
C ALA A 473 -14.50 -7.05 -20.30
N THR A 474 -15.04 -7.76 -21.30
CA THR A 474 -14.26 -8.33 -22.40
C THR A 474 -13.70 -7.22 -23.29
N ALA A 475 -14.47 -6.16 -23.56
CA ALA A 475 -14.01 -4.99 -24.28
C ALA A 475 -12.82 -4.33 -23.58
N PHE A 476 -12.92 -4.12 -22.26
CA PHE A 476 -11.82 -3.59 -21.45
C PHE A 476 -10.58 -4.47 -21.47
N LEU A 477 -10.76 -5.80 -21.41
CA LEU A 477 -9.67 -6.77 -21.51
C LEU A 477 -8.90 -6.59 -22.83
N PHE A 478 -9.60 -6.50 -23.96
CA PHE A 478 -8.93 -6.30 -25.25
C PHE A 478 -8.32 -4.90 -25.40
N ASP A 479 -9.10 -3.86 -25.13
CA ASP A 479 -8.68 -2.46 -25.35
C ASP A 479 -7.52 -2.04 -24.44
N VAL A 480 -7.60 -2.40 -23.15
CA VAL A 480 -6.70 -1.88 -22.11
C VAL A 480 -5.59 -2.87 -21.76
N ARG A 481 -5.92 -4.15 -21.54
CA ARG A 481 -4.93 -5.15 -21.11
C ARG A 481 -4.13 -5.71 -22.27
N LEU A 482 -4.80 -6.04 -23.38
CA LEU A 482 -4.15 -6.57 -24.58
C LEU A 482 -3.74 -5.48 -25.58
N ARG A 483 -4.21 -4.24 -25.40
CA ARG A 483 -4.01 -3.10 -26.31
C ARG A 483 -4.41 -3.40 -27.76
N VAL A 484 -5.47 -4.18 -27.94
CA VAL A 484 -6.04 -4.51 -29.24
C VAL A 484 -7.41 -3.87 -29.35
N PRO A 485 -7.64 -2.97 -30.32
CA PRO A 485 -8.94 -2.33 -30.48
C PRO A 485 -10.01 -3.39 -30.81
N CYS A 486 -11.00 -3.49 -29.95
CA CYS A 486 -12.12 -4.40 -30.10
C CYS A 486 -13.41 -3.64 -30.40
N ASP A 487 -13.96 -3.83 -31.60
CA ASP A 487 -15.24 -3.21 -31.99
C ASP A 487 -16.39 -4.08 -31.48
N MET A 488 -16.89 -3.76 -30.29
CA MET A 488 -18.06 -4.43 -29.69
C MET A 488 -19.37 -3.83 -30.22
N THR A 489 -20.29 -4.67 -30.71
CA THR A 489 -21.58 -4.24 -31.25
C THR A 489 -22.76 -4.88 -30.52
N ARG A 490 -23.63 -4.05 -29.93
CA ARG A 490 -24.84 -4.50 -29.23
C ARG A 490 -26.07 -4.62 -30.14
N LYS A 491 -25.87 -5.03 -31.40
CA LYS A 491 -26.97 -5.12 -32.37
C LYS A 491 -27.40 -6.56 -32.51
N ASP A 492 -28.70 -6.79 -32.32
CA ASP A 492 -29.35 -8.04 -32.70
C ASP A 492 -28.93 -8.41 -34.13
N ASN A 493 -28.63 -9.70 -34.36
CA ASN A 493 -28.19 -10.26 -35.64
C ASN A 493 -26.72 -10.01 -36.06
N LYS A 494 -25.85 -9.58 -35.14
CA LYS A 494 -24.38 -9.53 -35.31
C LYS A 494 -23.66 -10.27 -34.17
N ALA A 495 -22.38 -10.58 -34.39
CA ALA A 495 -21.51 -11.06 -33.32
C ALA A 495 -21.24 -9.94 -32.31
N ASP A 496 -21.02 -10.30 -31.04
CA ASP A 496 -20.84 -9.35 -29.95
C ASP A 496 -19.63 -8.44 -30.16
N GLY A 497 -18.57 -8.95 -30.78
CA GLY A 497 -17.40 -8.14 -31.12
C GLY A 497 -16.62 -8.57 -32.35
N ARG A 498 -15.73 -7.69 -32.77
CA ARG A 498 -14.84 -7.89 -33.92
C ARG A 498 -13.44 -7.38 -33.62
N LEU A 499 -12.45 -8.23 -33.88
CA LEU A 499 -11.04 -7.90 -33.81
C LEU A 499 -10.50 -7.77 -35.24
N ALA A 500 -9.96 -6.59 -35.56
CA ALA A 500 -9.31 -6.35 -36.84
C ALA A 500 -7.87 -6.88 -36.80
N LEU A 501 -7.49 -7.62 -37.83
CA LEU A 501 -6.14 -8.14 -38.01
C LEU A 501 -5.47 -7.44 -39.20
N GLU A 502 -4.14 -7.53 -39.26
CA GLU A 502 -3.37 -7.03 -40.40
C GLU A 502 -3.81 -7.69 -41.72
N GLY A 503 -3.84 -6.92 -42.81
CA GLY A 503 -4.24 -7.41 -44.12
C GLY A 503 -5.76 -7.51 -44.35
N GLY A 504 -6.58 -6.84 -43.54
CA GLY A 504 -8.04 -6.78 -43.71
C GLY A 504 -8.79 -8.04 -43.25
N GLN A 505 -8.08 -8.94 -42.56
CA GLN A 505 -8.65 -10.12 -41.92
C GLN A 505 -9.39 -9.75 -40.64
N THR A 506 -10.37 -10.56 -40.26
CA THR A 506 -11.21 -10.29 -39.08
C THR A 506 -11.46 -11.55 -38.28
N LEU A 507 -11.34 -11.44 -36.96
CA LEU A 507 -11.79 -12.46 -36.03
C LEU A 507 -13.08 -11.96 -35.36
N LEU A 508 -14.15 -12.73 -35.47
CA LEU A 508 -15.41 -12.43 -34.78
C LEU A 508 -15.36 -13.03 -33.38
N LEU A 509 -15.98 -12.39 -32.40
CA LEU A 509 -16.07 -12.90 -31.05
C LEU A 509 -17.49 -12.84 -30.50
N ASP A 510 -17.77 -13.75 -29.57
CA ASP A 510 -19.07 -13.86 -28.90
C ASP A 510 -18.87 -14.29 -27.44
N CYS A 511 -19.54 -13.59 -26.52
CA CYS A 511 -19.42 -13.75 -25.09
C CYS A 511 -20.62 -14.51 -24.56
N LYS A 512 -20.43 -15.76 -24.14
CA LYS A 512 -21.49 -16.60 -23.57
C LYS A 512 -21.32 -16.73 -22.06
N SER A 513 -22.15 -16.01 -21.30
CA SER A 513 -22.28 -16.21 -19.86
C SER A 513 -23.26 -17.37 -19.56
N ALA A 514 -22.90 -18.27 -18.65
CA ALA A 514 -23.73 -19.42 -18.27
C ALA A 514 -23.39 -19.90 -16.85
N GLU A 515 -24.35 -20.50 -16.13
CA GLU A 515 -24.09 -21.13 -14.81
C GLU A 515 -23.28 -22.43 -14.92
N GLY A 516 -23.16 -22.99 -16.14
CA GLY A 516 -22.50 -24.25 -16.40
C GLY A 516 -21.79 -24.28 -17.76
N PRO A 517 -21.26 -25.45 -18.17
CA PRO A 517 -20.50 -25.56 -19.41
C PRO A 517 -21.37 -25.32 -20.65
N VAL A 518 -20.88 -24.49 -21.56
CA VAL A 518 -21.58 -24.12 -22.80
C VAL A 518 -21.44 -25.22 -23.85
N ASN A 519 -22.57 -25.61 -24.43
CA ASN A 519 -22.62 -26.53 -25.57
C ASN A 519 -22.60 -25.74 -26.88
N LEU A 520 -21.60 -25.99 -27.72
CA LEU A 520 -21.43 -25.28 -28.99
C LEU A 520 -22.57 -25.56 -29.98
N GLN A 521 -23.19 -26.74 -29.90
CA GLN A 521 -24.22 -27.16 -30.85
C GLN A 521 -25.43 -26.21 -30.89
N ASP A 522 -25.75 -25.59 -29.76
CA ASP A 522 -26.93 -24.73 -29.61
C ASP A 522 -26.80 -23.40 -30.39
N TYR A 523 -25.56 -23.00 -30.72
CA TYR A 523 -25.25 -21.71 -31.33
C TYR A 523 -24.62 -21.82 -32.72
N LEU A 524 -24.01 -22.96 -33.04
CA LEU A 524 -23.19 -23.14 -34.23
C LEU A 524 -23.94 -22.90 -35.54
N ASP A 525 -25.04 -23.63 -35.77
CA ASP A 525 -25.79 -23.56 -37.03
C ASP A 525 -26.78 -22.39 -37.05
N GLY A 526 -27.21 -21.90 -35.89
CA GLY A 526 -28.21 -20.83 -35.76
C GLY A 526 -27.64 -19.40 -35.72
N GLN A 527 -26.44 -19.21 -35.17
CA GLN A 527 -25.84 -17.89 -34.96
C GLN A 527 -24.48 -17.76 -35.65
N PHE A 528 -23.51 -18.61 -35.29
CA PHE A 528 -22.11 -18.41 -35.68
C PHE A 528 -21.86 -18.55 -37.18
N ASP A 529 -22.41 -19.60 -37.81
CA ASP A 529 -22.33 -19.78 -39.26
C ASP A 529 -23.00 -18.62 -40.02
N GLY A 530 -24.11 -18.11 -39.49
CA GLY A 530 -24.81 -16.95 -40.02
C GLY A 530 -23.96 -15.67 -39.97
N TYR A 531 -23.26 -15.42 -38.87
CA TYR A 531 -22.40 -14.26 -38.71
C TYR A 531 -21.19 -14.29 -39.65
N LEU A 532 -20.50 -15.42 -39.73
CA LEU A 532 -19.36 -15.59 -40.63
C LEU A 532 -19.74 -15.39 -42.10
N ARG A 533 -20.86 -15.99 -42.54
CA ARG A 533 -21.36 -15.82 -43.93
C ARG A 533 -21.77 -14.39 -44.23
N LYS A 534 -22.44 -13.70 -43.30
CA LYS A 534 -22.84 -12.29 -43.47
C LYS A 534 -21.62 -11.39 -43.63
N GLU A 535 -20.58 -11.59 -42.83
CA GLU A 535 -19.35 -10.81 -42.91
C GLU A 535 -18.57 -11.10 -44.21
N GLN A 536 -18.52 -12.37 -44.65
CA GLN A 536 -17.96 -12.74 -45.95
C GLN A 536 -18.74 -12.10 -47.11
N ALA A 537 -20.08 -12.12 -47.06
CA ALA A 537 -20.93 -11.49 -48.08
C ALA A 537 -20.79 -9.95 -48.11
N ALA A 538 -20.45 -9.34 -46.98
CA ALA A 538 -20.13 -7.91 -46.89
C ALA A 538 -18.73 -7.55 -47.43
N GLY A 539 -18.00 -8.51 -48.02
CA GLY A 539 -16.69 -8.29 -48.64
C GLY A 539 -15.51 -8.27 -47.66
N LYS A 540 -15.71 -8.72 -46.41
CA LYS A 540 -14.64 -8.87 -45.43
C LYS A 540 -14.08 -10.29 -45.45
N ASN A 541 -12.90 -10.49 -44.87
CA ASN A 541 -12.24 -11.80 -44.80
C ASN A 541 -12.24 -12.37 -43.37
N PRO A 542 -13.33 -13.01 -42.93
CA PRO A 542 -13.37 -13.66 -41.63
C PRO A 542 -12.49 -14.90 -41.62
N ILE A 543 -11.52 -14.95 -40.70
CA ILE A 543 -10.60 -16.10 -40.57
C ILE A 543 -11.09 -17.15 -39.57
N GLY A 544 -11.99 -16.77 -38.67
CA GLY A 544 -12.51 -17.65 -37.64
C GLY A 544 -13.45 -16.94 -36.67
N PHE A 545 -13.83 -17.67 -35.63
CA PHE A 545 -14.76 -17.25 -34.60
C PHE A 545 -14.22 -17.60 -33.21
N LEU A 546 -14.23 -16.64 -32.30
CA LEU A 546 -13.77 -16.79 -30.92
C LEU A 546 -14.98 -16.82 -29.97
N VAL A 547 -15.20 -17.95 -29.31
CA VAL A 547 -16.26 -18.08 -28.30
C VAL A 547 -15.63 -17.98 -26.92
N ILE A 548 -16.09 -17.04 -26.12
CA ILE A 548 -15.62 -16.81 -24.75
C ILE A 548 -16.71 -17.25 -23.77
N ALA A 549 -16.41 -18.20 -22.89
CA ALA A 549 -17.38 -18.77 -21.96
C ALA A 549 -16.74 -19.18 -20.63
N PRO A 550 -17.49 -19.41 -19.54
CA PRO A 550 -16.90 -19.92 -18.29
C PRO A 550 -16.27 -21.31 -18.48
N ALA A 551 -16.94 -22.21 -19.20
CA ALA A 551 -16.47 -23.55 -19.52
C ALA A 551 -17.18 -24.08 -20.77
N PHE A 552 -16.66 -25.16 -21.37
CA PHE A 552 -17.25 -25.82 -22.54
C PHE A 552 -17.50 -27.30 -22.29
N THR A 553 -18.51 -27.86 -22.94
CA THR A 553 -18.70 -29.32 -22.94
C THR A 553 -17.62 -30.02 -23.76
N PRO A 554 -17.24 -31.28 -23.44
CA PRO A 554 -16.28 -32.04 -24.25
C PRO A 554 -16.71 -32.23 -25.72
N GLN A 555 -18.02 -32.22 -25.97
CA GLN A 555 -18.60 -32.36 -27.31
C GLN A 555 -18.36 -31.11 -28.16
N SER A 556 -18.30 -29.93 -27.55
CA SER A 556 -18.04 -28.65 -28.22
C SER A 556 -16.73 -28.66 -29.01
N ILE A 557 -15.70 -29.33 -28.49
CA ILE A 557 -14.39 -29.45 -29.14
C ILE A 557 -14.50 -30.23 -30.46
N ASN A 558 -15.16 -31.39 -30.40
CA ASN A 558 -15.36 -32.23 -31.57
C ASN A 558 -16.19 -31.51 -32.64
N LEU A 559 -17.17 -30.71 -32.22
CA LEU A 559 -17.98 -29.90 -33.13
C LEU A 559 -17.17 -28.78 -33.79
N ALA A 560 -16.28 -28.10 -33.05
CA ALA A 560 -15.38 -27.10 -33.62
C ALA A 560 -14.47 -27.71 -34.72
N TYR A 561 -13.89 -28.89 -34.48
CA TYR A 561 -13.11 -29.61 -35.50
C TYR A 561 -13.94 -30.04 -36.71
N LYS A 562 -15.15 -30.57 -36.50
CA LYS A 562 -16.06 -30.93 -37.60
C LYS A 562 -16.45 -29.71 -38.42
N TYR A 563 -16.69 -28.57 -37.77
CA TYR A 563 -17.02 -27.32 -38.44
C TYR A 563 -15.86 -26.84 -39.30
N LYS A 564 -14.64 -26.79 -38.76
CA LYS A 564 -13.43 -26.46 -39.52
C LYS A 564 -13.25 -27.34 -40.75
N ALA A 565 -13.43 -28.65 -40.61
CA ALA A 565 -13.32 -29.57 -41.74
C ALA A 565 -14.37 -29.30 -42.84
N ARG A 566 -15.54 -28.75 -42.48
CA ARG A 566 -16.64 -28.47 -43.40
C ARG A 566 -16.52 -27.09 -44.08
N THR A 567 -16.10 -26.06 -43.36
CA THR A 567 -16.16 -24.66 -43.82
C THR A 567 -14.79 -23.99 -43.98
N ASN A 568 -13.72 -24.63 -43.51
CA ASN A 568 -12.35 -24.09 -43.41
C ASN A 568 -12.20 -22.88 -42.47
N TRP A 569 -13.23 -22.54 -41.69
CA TRP A 569 -13.15 -21.52 -40.64
C TRP A 569 -12.78 -22.14 -39.29
N ASP A 570 -11.86 -21.50 -38.58
CA ASP A 570 -11.48 -21.89 -37.23
C ASP A 570 -12.53 -21.45 -36.20
N ILE A 571 -12.79 -22.29 -35.20
CA ILE A 571 -13.58 -21.92 -34.01
C ILE A 571 -12.69 -22.11 -32.78
N ALA A 572 -12.28 -21.01 -32.19
CA ALA A 572 -11.53 -20.99 -30.95
C ALA A 572 -12.48 -20.91 -29.75
N LEU A 573 -12.32 -21.83 -28.81
CA LEU A 573 -13.10 -21.88 -27.57
C LEU A 573 -12.20 -21.43 -26.44
N ILE A 574 -12.40 -20.25 -25.85
CA ILE A 574 -11.56 -19.76 -24.76
C ILE A 574 -12.36 -19.63 -23.48
N THR A 575 -11.79 -20.15 -22.39
CA THR A 575 -12.39 -20.00 -21.07
C THR A 575 -12.18 -18.58 -20.56
N ALA A 576 -13.14 -18.03 -19.82
CA ALA A 576 -13.03 -16.71 -19.22
C ALA A 576 -11.81 -16.61 -18.28
N GLU A 577 -11.54 -17.69 -17.52
CA GLU A 577 -10.34 -17.82 -16.69
C GLU A 577 -9.05 -17.76 -17.55
N GLY A 578 -8.97 -18.57 -18.61
CA GLY A 578 -7.81 -18.61 -19.50
C GLY A 578 -7.54 -17.27 -20.19
N LEU A 579 -8.57 -16.57 -20.67
CA LEU A 579 -8.42 -15.26 -21.31
C LEU A 579 -7.97 -14.18 -20.33
N ARG A 580 -8.57 -14.13 -19.13
CA ARG A 580 -8.16 -13.20 -18.08
C ARG A 580 -6.71 -13.43 -17.68
N TYR A 581 -6.34 -14.69 -17.47
CA TYR A 581 -4.96 -15.05 -17.12
C TYR A 581 -3.96 -14.63 -18.20
N LEU A 582 -4.28 -14.87 -19.47
CA LEU A 582 -3.46 -14.42 -20.60
C LEU A 582 -3.27 -12.90 -20.59
N ALA A 583 -4.35 -12.15 -20.41
CA ALA A 583 -4.34 -10.69 -20.44
C ALA A 583 -3.55 -10.07 -19.29
N ASP A 584 -3.73 -10.58 -18.06
CA ASP A 584 -3.02 -10.08 -16.89
C ASP A 584 -1.51 -10.34 -17.00
N ARG A 585 -1.11 -11.52 -17.50
CA ARG A 585 0.31 -11.88 -17.68
C ARG A 585 0.96 -11.10 -18.82
N TRP A 586 0.26 -10.92 -19.94
CA TRP A 586 0.77 -10.12 -21.05
C TRP A 586 0.97 -8.66 -20.64
N ALA A 587 -0.02 -8.04 -20.00
CA ALA A 587 0.08 -6.66 -19.55
C ALA A 587 1.22 -6.45 -18.53
N ALA A 588 1.53 -7.46 -17.71
CA ALA A 588 2.64 -7.41 -16.77
C ALA A 588 4.02 -7.60 -17.43
N ALA A 589 4.11 -8.48 -18.43
CA ALA A 589 5.37 -8.78 -19.12
C ALA A 589 5.73 -7.71 -20.17
N GLU A 590 4.75 -7.28 -20.95
CA GLU A 590 4.91 -6.43 -22.13
C GLU A 590 3.90 -5.26 -22.09
N PRO A 591 4.05 -4.32 -21.15
CA PRO A 591 3.03 -3.30 -20.87
C PRO A 591 2.76 -2.36 -22.04
N GLU A 592 3.70 -2.19 -22.96
CA GLU A 592 3.60 -1.25 -24.10
C GLU A 592 3.25 -1.91 -25.43
N LYS A 593 3.22 -3.24 -25.51
CA LYS A 593 3.05 -4.00 -26.76
C LYS A 593 1.64 -4.57 -26.89
N ALA A 594 1.06 -4.48 -28.08
CA ALA A 594 -0.22 -5.13 -28.38
C ALA A 594 -0.04 -6.64 -28.51
N PHE A 595 -1.00 -7.41 -27.96
CA PHE A 595 -0.97 -8.87 -28.05
C PHE A 595 -1.25 -9.35 -29.49
N PRO A 596 -0.48 -10.31 -30.03
CA PRO A 596 -0.71 -10.87 -31.35
C PRO A 596 -1.96 -11.78 -31.40
N VAL A 597 -3.14 -11.17 -31.59
CA VAL A 597 -4.46 -11.86 -31.59
C VAL A 597 -4.56 -13.04 -32.54
N ARG A 598 -3.74 -13.09 -33.60
CA ARG A 598 -3.70 -14.23 -34.52
C ARG A 598 -3.38 -15.55 -33.80
N LEU A 599 -2.69 -15.52 -32.67
CA LEU A 599 -2.43 -16.69 -31.82
C LEU A 599 -3.71 -17.28 -31.22
N LEU A 600 -4.77 -16.48 -31.04
CA LEU A 600 -6.07 -16.98 -30.59
C LEU A 600 -6.83 -17.72 -31.69
N ASN A 601 -6.45 -17.58 -32.96
CA ASN A 601 -7.11 -18.27 -34.08
C ASN A 601 -6.66 -19.74 -34.19
N CYS A 602 -7.09 -20.56 -33.24
CA CYS A 602 -6.85 -21.99 -33.25
C CYS A 602 -8.11 -22.78 -32.90
N THR A 603 -8.37 -23.86 -33.61
CA THR A 603 -9.46 -24.79 -33.25
C THR A 603 -9.03 -25.66 -32.08
N ALA A 604 -9.16 -25.12 -30.87
CA ALA A 604 -8.85 -25.77 -29.60
C ALA A 604 -9.62 -25.09 -28.45
N VAL A 605 -9.60 -25.74 -27.28
CA VAL A 605 -9.96 -25.08 -26.02
C VAL A 605 -8.72 -24.38 -25.46
N ILE A 606 -8.84 -23.10 -25.17
CA ILE A 606 -7.81 -22.29 -24.53
C ILE A 606 -8.21 -22.12 -23.06
N ASP A 607 -7.66 -22.98 -22.22
CA ASP A 607 -7.67 -22.87 -20.77
C ASP A 607 -6.42 -22.14 -20.27
N LYS A 608 -6.22 -22.12 -18.95
CA LYS A 608 -5.08 -21.46 -18.32
C LYS A 608 -3.74 -22.03 -18.77
N ASP A 609 -3.63 -23.36 -18.87
CA ASP A 609 -2.38 -24.04 -19.25
C ASP A 609 -2.04 -23.71 -20.71
N ARG A 610 -3.03 -23.72 -21.59
CA ARG A 610 -2.84 -23.36 -22.99
C ARG A 610 -2.56 -21.87 -23.17
N ALA A 611 -3.13 -21.02 -22.32
CA ALA A 611 -2.80 -19.59 -22.30
C ALA A 611 -1.32 -19.34 -21.98
N GLU A 612 -0.68 -20.12 -21.09
CA GLU A 612 0.77 -20.05 -20.86
C GLU A 612 1.58 -20.39 -22.11
N VAL A 613 1.18 -21.44 -22.82
CA VAL A 613 1.83 -21.81 -24.08
C VAL A 613 1.71 -20.68 -25.09
N LEU A 614 0.53 -20.04 -25.22
CA LEU A 614 0.36 -18.91 -26.14
C LEU A 614 1.22 -17.71 -25.75
N LEU A 615 1.37 -17.42 -24.45
CA LEU A 615 2.26 -16.37 -23.95
C LEU A 615 3.73 -16.64 -24.29
N SER A 616 4.16 -17.89 -24.28
CA SER A 616 5.54 -18.26 -24.67
C SER A 616 5.83 -18.12 -26.17
N LEU A 617 4.77 -18.09 -26.99
CA LEU A 617 4.85 -17.96 -28.46
C LEU A 617 4.71 -16.52 -28.96
N ALA A 618 4.25 -15.61 -28.10
CA ALA A 618 3.97 -14.19 -28.39
C ALA A 618 5.19 -13.29 -28.12
#